data_AF-A0A841RMZ0-F1
#
_entry.id   AF-A0A841RMZ0-F1
#
_cell.length_a   1.000
_cell.length_b   1.000
_cell.length_c   1.000
_cell.angle_alpha   90.00
_cell.angle_beta   90.00
_cell.angle_gamma   90.00
#
_symmetry.space_group_name_H-M   'P 1'
#
loop_
_entity.id
_entity.type
_entity.pdbx_description
1 polymer ?
#
loop_
_entity_poly.entity_id
_entity_poly.type
_entity_poly.pdbx_seq_one_letter_code
_entity_poly.pdbx_strand_id
1 'polypeptide(L)'
;MKFCKECGKELKDGEQFCENCGKPVNSETPKEKKQPKEKQQSLVSKFQSLPKAHKLTISIISGILLLFIIFASVVNYMTSSERIVKKFHAAVMEDNYEALGDLVVFDETDEKIGERHAEVLADMIDEQDRLGELMAHFDDQHKQLTSSKGGVVNLQKEGCFLFFDCYEITAATYYLNASSNLNNTEIILDGETVSVIENAEEEQEIGPFVYGSYDLEATYENEFVQFHEEEPVYIYEADQSWRVGFYFESIVIEGNELPIERTFLLNGKELDETMILSGEEGDEIGPIDPEQDYTLEIKATFPWGELTTGEREVDRYFEQKFEISETLMEGLKQGIITFYDDLFEAYRSNNLDSIGYLEEQLLDDYSYDIGRVHDYAEENEDYIHFRDVKQYGFANEPIEIYYNQEDKTYHAYTSMLEESAIETQFYDTVIDDPYYRNNYNSVYFFYKDDKWLVKDAYFGNWADDKEYTMFPYEGEPAKVLHGQKTSTETDKEESDEAAGNDADEAVEKATLSYIDALVEAINAGDYSKVSSTIQSGSALEGMQQDLVNRLYENGTTQEVVSKEVTSTEKDGDAWKVKTSETIKITYESGKEETKDYTWTYTVVEDDGNYKLSNIE
;
A
#
# COMPACT_ATOMS: atom_id res chain seq x y z
N MET A 1 83.51 49.17 52.30
CA MET A 1 82.62 48.09 51.83
C MET A 1 81.23 48.37 52.37
N LYS A 2 80.28 48.71 51.49
CA LYS A 2 78.88 48.95 51.86
C LYS A 2 78.11 47.67 51.60
N PHE A 3 77.09 47.38 52.41
CA PHE A 3 76.22 46.22 52.21
C PHE A 3 74.79 46.70 51.98
N CYS A 4 74.03 45.97 51.17
CA CYS A 4 72.63 46.26 50.92
C CYS A 4 71.83 46.13 52.22
N LYS A 5 71.06 47.18 52.57
CA LYS A 5 70.26 47.20 53.81
C LYS A 5 69.11 46.19 53.81
N GLU A 6 68.74 45.66 52.64
CA GLU A 6 67.59 44.76 52.47
C GLU A 6 68.01 43.29 52.39
N CYS A 7 69.13 42.95 51.73
CA CYS A 7 69.56 41.56 51.56
C CYS A 7 70.97 41.24 52.10
N GLY A 8 71.69 42.24 52.64
CA GLY A 8 72.98 42.04 53.32
C GLY A 8 74.18 41.69 52.41
N LYS A 9 74.00 41.65 51.08
CA LYS A 9 75.09 41.41 50.12
C LYS A 9 75.97 42.65 49.97
N GLU A 10 77.27 42.45 49.75
CA GLU A 10 78.23 43.54 49.54
C GLU A 10 77.95 44.29 48.23
N LEU A 11 78.00 45.62 48.29
CA LEU A 11 77.77 46.53 47.17
C LEU A 11 79.10 47.11 46.70
N LYS A 12 79.27 47.22 45.38
CA LYS A 12 80.43 47.91 44.80
C LYS A 12 80.25 49.42 44.90
N ASP A 13 81.35 50.16 45.04
CA ASP A 13 81.29 51.61 45.21
C ASP A 13 80.64 52.30 44.00
N GLY A 14 79.52 52.99 44.23
CA GLY A 14 78.80 53.77 43.22
C GLY A 14 77.50 53.15 42.68
N GLU A 15 77.13 51.93 43.11
CA GLU A 15 75.90 51.27 42.65
C GLU A 15 74.63 51.99 43.14
N GLN A 16 73.71 52.28 42.20
CA GLN A 16 72.43 52.94 42.51
C GLN A 16 71.32 51.95 42.88
N PHE A 17 71.44 50.69 42.49
CA PHE A 17 70.53 49.58 42.80
C PHE A 17 71.33 48.32 43.12
N CYS A 18 70.85 47.48 44.04
CA CYS A 18 71.52 46.24 44.39
C CYS A 18 71.36 45.19 43.28
N GLU A 19 72.45 44.75 42.66
CA GLU A 19 72.42 43.75 41.57
C GLU A 19 71.81 42.39 42.00
N ASN A 20 71.79 42.08 43.29
CA ASN A 20 71.31 40.79 43.80
C ASN A 20 69.83 40.79 44.21
N CYS A 21 69.22 41.95 44.49
CA CYS A 21 67.80 42.02 44.90
C CYS A 21 67.00 43.16 44.24
N GLY A 22 67.62 43.99 43.40
CA GLY A 22 66.96 45.01 42.58
C GLY A 22 66.55 46.32 43.28
N LYS A 23 66.71 46.45 44.60
CA LYS A 23 66.28 47.66 45.33
C LYS A 23 67.30 48.82 45.28
N PRO A 24 66.86 50.10 45.19
CA PRO A 24 67.74 51.27 45.14
C PRO A 24 68.52 51.49 46.44
N VAL A 25 69.79 51.87 46.32
CA VAL A 25 70.74 51.98 47.43
C VAL A 25 70.65 53.33 48.16
N ASN A 26 70.07 54.38 47.54
CA ASN A 26 69.86 55.70 48.13
C ASN A 26 68.44 56.23 47.89
N SER A 27 67.62 56.30 48.94
CA SER A 27 66.39 57.09 48.94
C SER A 27 66.26 57.85 50.26
N GLU A 28 66.76 59.09 50.28
CA GLU A 28 66.38 60.10 51.26
C GLU A 28 65.60 61.20 50.55
N THR A 29 64.44 61.56 51.11
CA THR A 29 63.51 62.58 50.64
C THR A 29 64.04 63.99 50.91
N PRO A 30 63.87 64.98 50.00
CA PRO A 30 63.94 66.39 50.39
C PRO A 30 62.67 67.21 50.12
N LYS A 31 62.39 68.12 51.06
CA LYS A 31 61.32 69.13 51.13
C LYS A 31 61.45 70.25 50.08
N GLU A 32 60.30 70.63 49.53
CA GLU A 32 59.70 71.99 49.40
C GLU A 32 60.61 73.22 49.12
N LYS A 33 60.36 73.94 48.00
CA LYS A 33 60.55 75.40 47.87
C LYS A 33 59.42 76.06 47.07
N LYS A 34 59.04 77.26 47.52
CA LYS A 34 57.83 78.04 47.21
C LYS A 34 57.99 79.03 46.03
N GLN A 35 56.98 79.05 45.14
CA GLN A 35 56.17 80.15 44.55
C GLN A 35 56.76 81.54 44.18
N PRO A 36 56.19 82.22 43.13
CA PRO A 36 55.08 83.15 43.38
C PRO A 36 53.90 83.14 42.36
N LYS A 37 52.70 83.10 42.96
CA LYS A 37 51.36 83.66 42.64
C LYS A 37 51.00 84.13 41.21
N GLU A 38 49.92 83.54 40.70
CA GLU A 38 48.75 84.28 40.22
C GLU A 38 47.43 83.53 40.53
N LYS A 39 46.35 84.29 40.72
CA LYS A 39 45.11 83.91 41.44
C LYS A 39 44.23 82.94 40.64
N GLN A 40 43.90 81.80 41.25
CA GLN A 40 42.57 81.19 41.11
C GLN A 40 42.14 80.57 42.44
N GLN A 41 40.93 80.94 42.83
CA GLN A 41 40.35 80.73 44.15
C GLN A 41 40.15 79.24 44.44
N SER A 42 40.62 78.85 45.61
CA SER A 42 40.43 77.54 46.21
C SER A 42 38.96 77.17 46.35
N LEU A 43 38.54 76.07 45.71
CA LEU A 43 37.36 75.28 46.09
C LEU A 43 37.60 74.41 47.35
N VAL A 44 38.66 74.71 48.12
CA VAL A 44 39.02 73.99 49.37
C VAL A 44 38.71 74.86 50.60
N SER A 45 37.59 75.58 50.58
CA SER A 45 37.04 76.21 51.79
C SER A 45 35.52 76.22 51.79
N LYS A 46 34.91 75.03 51.69
CA LYS A 46 33.52 74.79 52.10
C LYS A 46 33.26 73.32 52.45
N PHE A 47 34.10 72.76 53.32
CA PHE A 47 33.75 71.58 54.14
C PHE A 47 34.26 71.79 55.58
N GLN A 48 33.99 72.98 56.11
CA GLN A 48 33.85 73.16 57.55
C GLN A 48 32.35 73.17 57.85
N SER A 49 31.97 72.35 58.82
CA SER A 49 30.63 71.98 59.27
C SER A 49 29.90 70.92 58.43
N LEU A 50 30.21 69.65 58.73
CA LEU A 50 29.20 68.61 58.69
C LEU A 50 29.09 67.99 60.09
N PRO A 51 27.88 67.65 60.57
CA PRO A 51 27.67 67.14 61.91
C PRO A 51 28.36 65.79 62.07
N LYS A 52 28.77 65.43 63.30
CA LYS A 52 29.43 64.16 63.63
C LYS A 52 28.58 62.88 63.36
N ALA A 53 27.50 62.98 62.60
CA ALA A 53 26.56 61.90 62.32
C ALA A 53 26.81 61.10 61.02
N HIS A 54 27.79 61.47 60.17
CA HIS A 54 27.97 60.79 58.85
C HIS A 54 29.35 60.17 58.56
N LYS A 55 30.29 60.16 59.52
CA LYS A 55 31.55 59.39 59.36
C LYS A 55 31.33 57.88 59.40
N LEU A 56 30.38 57.43 60.23
CA LEU A 56 29.97 56.03 60.29
C LEU A 56 29.25 55.63 59.00
N THR A 57 28.36 56.46 58.45
CA THR A 57 27.64 56.15 57.20
C THR A 57 28.57 56.12 55.99
N ILE A 58 29.57 56.99 55.86
CA ILE A 58 30.54 56.95 54.75
C ILE A 58 31.48 55.74 54.87
N SER A 59 31.88 55.36 56.09
CA SER A 59 32.69 54.14 56.33
C SER A 59 31.88 52.86 56.10
N ILE A 60 30.59 52.87 56.44
CA ILE A 60 29.65 51.78 56.17
C ILE A 60 29.40 51.69 54.65
N ILE A 61 29.15 52.80 53.94
CA ILE A 61 28.97 52.81 52.49
C ILE A 61 30.24 52.36 51.77
N SER A 62 31.42 52.78 52.21
CA SER A 62 32.71 52.32 51.67
C SER A 62 32.96 50.84 51.94
N GLY A 63 32.62 50.34 53.14
CA GLY A 63 32.73 48.92 53.48
C GLY A 63 31.74 48.05 52.72
N ILE A 64 30.50 48.52 52.54
CA ILE A 64 29.48 47.89 51.70
C ILE A 64 29.94 47.89 50.24
N LEU A 65 30.52 48.97 49.73
CA LEU A 65 31.04 49.01 48.36
C LEU A 65 32.21 48.03 48.18
N LEU A 66 33.10 47.89 49.16
CA LEU A 66 34.21 46.93 49.10
C LEU A 66 33.71 45.48 49.19
N LEU A 67 32.74 45.21 50.06
CA LEU A 67 32.04 43.92 50.11
C LEU A 67 31.27 43.66 48.82
N PHE A 68 30.67 44.67 48.20
CA PHE A 68 29.98 44.56 46.92
C PHE A 68 30.95 44.30 45.76
N ILE A 69 32.14 44.90 45.78
CA ILE A 69 33.21 44.63 44.80
C ILE A 69 33.76 43.21 44.97
N ILE A 70 34.00 42.77 46.22
CA ILE A 70 34.44 41.40 46.50
C ILE A 70 33.35 40.40 46.12
N PHE A 71 32.10 40.67 46.51
CA PHE A 71 30.94 39.87 46.14
C PHE A 71 30.78 39.81 44.61
N ALA A 72 30.85 40.95 43.93
CA ALA A 72 30.78 41.01 42.46
C ALA A 72 31.95 40.26 41.82
N SER A 73 33.16 40.35 42.36
CA SER A 73 34.31 39.61 41.84
C SER A 73 34.20 38.10 42.05
N VAL A 74 33.67 37.66 43.20
CA VAL A 74 33.43 36.24 43.49
C VAL A 74 32.29 35.70 42.63
N VAL A 75 31.18 36.44 42.51
CA VAL A 75 30.07 36.08 41.64
C VAL A 75 30.54 36.01 40.19
N ASN A 76 31.25 37.03 39.69
CA ASN A 76 31.77 37.06 38.32
C ASN A 76 32.78 35.93 38.01
N TYR A 77 33.55 35.47 39.00
CA TYR A 77 34.41 34.29 38.85
C TYR A 77 33.61 32.98 38.92
N MET A 78 32.58 32.91 39.78
CA MET A 78 31.74 31.73 39.90
C MET A 78 30.83 31.53 38.68
N THR A 79 30.48 32.60 37.98
CA THR A 79 29.63 32.61 36.79
C THR A 79 30.42 32.74 35.48
N SER A 80 31.75 32.60 35.50
CA SER A 80 32.55 32.72 34.27
C SER A 80 32.42 31.49 33.36
N SER A 81 32.36 31.73 32.05
CA SER A 81 32.43 30.68 31.02
C SER A 81 33.67 29.79 31.15
N GLU A 82 34.82 30.35 31.51
CA GLU A 82 36.07 29.59 31.71
C GLU A 82 35.88 28.46 32.74
N ARG A 83 35.05 28.68 33.76
CA ARG A 83 34.80 27.69 34.80
C ARG A 83 33.94 26.53 34.28
N ILE A 84 32.87 26.83 33.52
CA ILE A 84 31.98 25.79 32.98
C ILE A 84 32.69 24.97 31.90
N VAL A 85 33.44 25.62 31.01
CA VAL A 85 34.26 24.95 29.97
C VAL A 85 35.35 24.07 30.60
N LYS A 86 36.01 24.54 31.66
CA LYS A 86 37.01 23.71 32.37
C LYS A 86 36.37 22.48 33.02
N LYS A 87 35.16 22.60 33.56
CA LYS A 87 34.43 21.45 34.12
C LYS A 87 34.04 20.46 33.03
N PHE A 88 33.59 20.94 31.87
CA PHE A 88 33.28 20.12 30.71
C PHE A 88 34.52 19.33 30.27
N HIS A 89 35.64 20.01 30.06
CA HIS A 89 36.89 19.36 29.69
C HIS A 89 37.33 18.32 30.72
N ALA A 90 37.20 18.62 32.02
CA ALA A 90 37.55 17.66 33.07
C ALA A 90 36.61 16.44 33.05
N ALA A 91 35.30 16.66 32.90
CA ALA A 91 34.32 15.59 32.87
C ALA A 91 34.51 14.64 31.67
N VAL A 92 34.79 15.19 30.48
CA VAL A 92 35.12 14.39 29.29
C VAL A 92 36.44 13.61 29.49
N MET A 93 37.50 14.25 29.98
CA MET A 93 38.81 13.59 30.16
C MET A 93 38.86 12.55 31.29
N GLU A 94 37.91 12.63 32.24
CA GLU A 94 37.81 11.73 33.39
C GLU A 94 36.70 10.70 33.23
N ASP A 95 36.07 10.60 32.05
CA ASP A 95 34.92 9.73 31.75
C ASP A 95 33.81 9.85 32.80
N ASN A 96 33.56 11.08 33.26
CA ASN A 96 32.59 11.37 34.31
C ASN A 96 31.26 11.79 33.69
N TYR A 97 30.54 10.81 33.16
CA TYR A 97 29.29 11.01 32.41
C TYR A 97 28.17 11.63 33.25
N GLU A 98 28.04 11.26 34.53
CA GLU A 98 27.08 11.90 35.44
C GLU A 98 27.34 13.41 35.55
N ALA A 99 28.61 13.80 35.78
CA ALA A 99 28.97 15.22 35.87
C ALA A 99 28.86 15.96 34.53
N LEU A 100 29.13 15.29 33.41
CA LEU A 100 29.00 15.84 32.07
C LEU A 100 27.52 16.04 31.71
N GLY A 101 26.68 15.05 31.97
CA GLY A 101 25.24 15.09 31.73
C GLY A 101 24.50 16.12 32.57
N ASP A 102 25.00 16.38 33.78
CA ASP A 102 24.51 17.45 34.64
C ASP A 102 24.94 18.86 34.21
N LEU A 103 25.99 18.96 33.40
CA LEU A 103 26.61 20.21 32.98
C LEU A 103 26.05 20.72 31.65
N VAL A 104 25.59 19.80 30.79
CA VAL A 104 25.11 20.07 29.44
C VAL A 104 23.59 19.95 29.40
N VAL A 105 22.93 20.88 28.73
CA VAL A 105 21.46 20.90 28.54
C VAL A 105 21.10 20.82 27.06
N PHE A 106 19.92 20.32 26.72
CA PHE A 106 19.39 20.40 25.36
C PHE A 106 19.04 21.85 24.99
N ASP A 107 19.37 22.28 23.79
CA ASP A 107 19.22 23.68 23.36
C ASP A 107 17.78 24.11 23.04
N GLU A 108 16.85 23.15 22.98
CA GLU A 108 15.41 23.40 22.78
C GLU A 108 14.57 23.27 24.07
N THR A 109 14.94 22.37 24.99
CA THR A 109 14.13 22.05 26.18
C THR A 109 14.72 22.63 27.48
N ASP A 110 15.97 23.07 27.47
CA ASP A 110 16.76 23.46 28.66
C ASP A 110 16.90 22.32 29.71
N GLU A 111 16.54 21.08 29.36
CA GLU A 111 16.68 19.91 30.22
C GLU A 111 18.11 19.37 30.15
N LYS A 112 18.61 18.83 31.27
CA LYS A 112 19.91 18.16 31.31
C LYS A 112 19.91 16.95 30.40
N ILE A 113 21.01 16.73 29.68
CA ILE A 113 21.11 15.58 28.76
C ILE A 113 21.17 14.23 29.51
N GLY A 114 21.59 14.24 30.78
CA GLY A 114 21.69 13.03 31.59
C GLY A 114 22.93 12.18 31.28
N GLU A 115 23.15 11.13 32.07
CA GLU A 115 24.37 10.32 32.03
C GLU A 115 24.55 9.59 30.69
N ARG A 116 23.48 9.00 30.16
CA ARG A 116 23.53 8.23 28.90
C ARG A 116 23.91 9.07 27.69
N HIS A 117 23.23 10.20 27.48
CA HIS A 117 23.58 11.11 26.38
C HIS A 117 24.98 11.71 26.57
N ALA A 118 25.44 11.87 27.81
CA ALA A 118 26.78 12.34 28.08
C ALA A 118 27.86 11.31 27.72
N GLU A 119 27.59 10.02 27.92
CA GLU A 119 28.41 8.92 27.42
C GLU A 119 28.50 8.95 25.89
N VAL A 120 27.35 8.97 25.18
CA VAL A 120 27.29 9.08 23.72
C VAL A 120 28.08 10.29 23.19
N LEU A 121 27.91 11.44 23.84
CA LEU A 121 28.62 12.66 23.50
C LEU A 121 30.13 12.53 23.72
N ALA A 122 30.55 11.91 24.82
CA ALA A 122 31.97 11.72 25.15
C ALA A 122 32.64 10.72 24.19
N ASP A 123 31.98 9.61 23.89
CA ASP A 123 32.46 8.59 22.94
C ASP A 123 32.67 9.21 21.56
N MET A 124 31.69 9.99 21.08
CA MET A 124 31.82 10.71 19.82
C MET A 124 32.99 11.70 19.81
N ILE A 125 33.22 12.40 20.93
CA ILE A 125 34.34 13.34 21.07
C ILE A 125 35.68 12.60 21.00
N ASP A 126 35.80 11.43 21.64
CA ASP A 126 37.01 10.63 21.67
C ASP A 126 37.29 9.97 20.31
N GLU A 127 36.29 9.26 19.75
CA GLU A 127 36.40 8.54 18.48
C GLU A 127 36.77 9.46 17.31
N GLN A 128 36.27 10.70 17.30
CA GLN A 128 36.54 11.68 16.25
C GLN A 128 37.74 12.61 16.56
N ASP A 129 38.42 12.46 17.72
CA ASP A 129 39.49 13.35 18.21
C ASP A 129 39.08 14.84 18.22
N ARG A 130 37.85 15.13 18.65
CA ARG A 130 37.21 16.46 18.53
C ARG A 130 37.35 17.35 19.75
N LEU A 131 37.89 16.84 20.86
CA LEU A 131 37.98 17.63 22.10
C LEU A 131 38.73 18.94 21.89
N GLY A 132 39.84 18.92 21.16
CA GLY A 132 40.60 20.12 20.83
C GLY A 132 39.81 21.14 20.02
N GLU A 133 39.00 20.68 19.06
CA GLU A 133 38.14 21.53 18.24
C GLU A 133 36.99 22.13 19.06
N LEU A 134 36.33 21.35 19.91
CA LEU A 134 35.29 21.86 20.81
C LEU A 134 35.84 22.92 21.77
N MET A 135 37.03 22.71 22.34
CA MET A 135 37.65 23.69 23.22
C MET A 135 37.98 24.99 22.50
N ALA A 136 38.43 24.91 21.25
CA ALA A 136 38.64 26.08 20.41
C ALA A 136 37.33 26.80 20.06
N HIS A 137 36.25 26.04 19.81
CA HIS A 137 34.91 26.57 19.57
C HIS A 137 34.36 27.34 20.78
N PHE A 138 34.47 26.77 21.99
CA PHE A 138 34.07 27.47 23.22
C PHE A 138 34.88 28.74 23.48
N ASP A 139 36.20 28.73 23.21
CA ASP A 139 37.06 29.91 23.34
C ASP A 139 36.68 31.01 22.34
N ASP A 140 36.28 30.64 21.12
CA ASP A 140 35.78 31.59 20.12
C ASP A 140 34.42 32.19 20.53
N GLN A 141 33.46 31.36 20.96
CA GLN A 141 32.15 31.80 21.46
C GLN A 141 32.29 32.72 22.67
N HIS A 142 33.24 32.43 23.57
CA HIS A 142 33.57 33.31 24.70
C HIS A 142 34.10 34.68 24.25
N LYS A 143 35.02 34.71 23.27
CA LYS A 143 35.67 35.95 22.80
C LYS A 143 34.78 36.83 21.94
N GLN A 144 34.02 36.22 21.03
CA GLN A 144 33.24 36.94 20.04
C GLN A 144 31.88 37.42 20.60
N LEU A 145 31.45 36.95 21.77
CA LEU A 145 30.09 37.17 22.31
C LEU A 145 29.00 36.76 21.30
N THR A 146 29.29 35.78 20.43
CA THR A 146 28.38 35.30 19.39
C THR A 146 27.70 34.02 19.87
N SER A 147 26.40 33.93 19.63
CA SER A 147 25.58 32.73 19.87
C SER A 147 25.59 31.82 18.64
N SER A 148 26.76 31.55 18.06
CA SER A 148 26.84 30.66 16.89
C SER A 148 26.43 29.25 17.32
N LYS A 149 25.24 28.81 16.89
CA LYS A 149 24.63 27.49 17.16
C LYS A 149 25.16 26.36 16.25
N GLY A 150 26.29 26.57 15.56
CA GLY A 150 26.75 25.64 14.52
C GLY A 150 27.49 24.39 15.01
N GLY A 151 27.75 24.26 16.31
CA GLY A 151 28.45 23.11 16.89
C GLY A 151 27.49 22.07 17.47
N VAL A 152 27.95 20.83 17.59
CA VAL A 152 27.26 19.74 18.34
C VAL A 152 27.02 20.11 19.80
N VAL A 153 27.91 20.93 20.36
CA VAL A 153 27.80 21.53 21.69
C VAL A 153 28.23 22.99 21.60
N ASN A 154 27.54 23.88 22.29
CA ASN A 154 27.71 25.32 22.22
C ASN A 154 27.76 25.94 23.62
N LEU A 155 28.56 26.99 23.79
CA LEU A 155 28.56 27.82 24.98
C LEU A 155 27.56 28.98 24.79
N GLN A 156 26.45 28.92 25.49
CA GLN A 156 25.40 29.94 25.42
C GLN A 156 25.49 30.88 26.61
N LYS A 157 25.30 32.18 26.36
CA LYS A 157 25.24 33.19 27.41
C LYS A 157 23.81 33.30 27.92
N GLU A 158 23.60 32.85 29.14
CA GLU A 158 22.32 32.97 29.84
C GLU A 158 22.34 34.22 30.75
N GLY A 159 21.26 35.00 30.72
CA GLY A 159 21.14 36.18 31.57
C GLY A 159 20.97 35.79 33.04
N CYS A 160 21.91 36.16 33.91
CA CYS A 160 21.76 35.94 35.35
C CYS A 160 21.09 37.15 36.04
N PHE A 161 21.53 37.45 37.27
CA PHE A 161 20.99 38.52 38.09
C PHE A 161 21.68 39.88 37.83
N LEU A 162 20.88 40.87 37.44
CA LEU A 162 21.16 42.32 37.42
C LEU A 162 22.28 42.80 36.47
N PHE A 163 23.52 42.33 36.64
CA PHE A 163 24.72 42.77 35.88
C PHE A 163 25.73 41.64 35.61
N PHE A 164 25.41 40.39 35.98
CA PHE A 164 26.30 39.25 35.76
C PHE A 164 25.82 38.41 34.60
N ASP A 165 26.77 38.00 33.76
CA ASP A 165 26.55 37.03 32.72
C ASP A 165 26.73 35.64 33.32
N CYS A 166 25.79 34.73 33.04
CA CYS A 166 25.97 33.30 33.23
C CYS A 166 26.14 32.63 31.88
N TYR A 167 26.64 31.41 31.93
CA TYR A 167 26.86 30.61 30.75
C TYR A 167 26.38 29.20 31.06
N GLU A 168 25.81 28.60 30.03
CA GLU A 168 25.40 27.21 29.98
C GLU A 168 26.08 26.57 28.78
N ILE A 169 26.23 25.25 28.84
CA ILE A 169 26.68 24.48 27.69
C ILE A 169 25.45 23.77 27.14
N THR A 170 25.10 24.06 25.90
CA THR A 170 23.94 23.46 25.24
C THR A 170 24.39 22.42 24.21
N ALA A 171 23.72 21.28 24.15
CA ALA A 171 23.83 20.30 23.07
C ALA A 171 22.72 20.56 22.05
N ALA A 172 23.03 20.37 20.77
CA ALA A 172 22.01 20.38 19.72
C ALA A 172 21.02 19.23 19.96
N THR A 173 19.73 19.52 19.80
CA THR A 173 18.63 18.59 20.01
C THR A 173 18.28 17.85 18.71
N TYR A 174 18.15 16.53 18.77
CA TYR A 174 17.80 15.68 17.63
C TYR A 174 16.59 14.80 17.96
N TYR A 175 15.72 14.58 16.98
CA TYR A 175 14.59 13.66 17.08
C TYR A 175 14.66 12.64 15.94
N LEU A 176 14.18 11.43 16.20
CA LEU A 176 14.08 10.35 15.23
C LEU A 176 12.61 10.01 15.03
N ASN A 177 12.24 9.66 13.79
CA ASN A 177 10.96 9.06 13.50
C ASN A 177 11.11 7.54 13.49
N ALA A 178 10.57 6.87 14.50
CA ALA A 178 10.51 5.42 14.57
C ALA A 178 9.24 4.91 13.87
N SER A 179 9.35 3.85 13.08
CA SER A 179 8.23 3.17 12.42
C SER A 179 8.29 1.67 12.65
N SER A 180 7.13 1.02 12.65
CA SER A 180 7.03 -0.43 12.70
C SER A 180 5.88 -0.90 11.82
N ASN A 181 5.97 -2.10 11.24
CA ASN A 181 4.83 -2.74 10.58
C ASN A 181 3.84 -3.39 11.58
N LEU A 182 4.02 -3.18 12.89
CA LEU A 182 3.14 -3.67 13.95
C LEU A 182 2.63 -2.55 14.85
N ASN A 183 1.41 -2.74 15.34
CA ASN A 183 0.82 -1.91 16.38
C ASN A 183 1.36 -2.30 17.77
N ASN A 184 1.42 -1.33 18.68
CA ASN A 184 1.88 -1.47 20.07
C ASN A 184 3.34 -1.94 20.20
N THR A 185 4.21 -1.54 19.29
CA THR A 185 5.66 -1.87 19.36
C THR A 185 6.34 -0.96 20.37
N GLU A 186 6.96 -1.53 21.40
CA GLU A 186 7.72 -0.77 22.40
C GLU A 186 9.12 -0.46 21.87
N ILE A 187 9.49 0.82 21.87
CA ILE A 187 10.84 1.27 21.55
C ILE A 187 11.62 1.45 22.85
N ILE A 188 12.75 0.76 22.94
CA ILE A 188 13.58 0.66 24.12
C ILE A 188 14.95 1.28 23.82
N LEU A 189 15.47 2.00 24.79
CA LEU A 189 16.84 2.50 24.82
C LEU A 189 17.46 2.11 26.16
N ASP A 190 18.53 1.33 26.12
CA ASP A 190 19.27 0.83 27.30
C ASP A 190 18.39 0.13 28.36
N GLY A 191 17.38 -0.61 27.90
CA GLY A 191 16.45 -1.35 28.75
C GLY A 191 15.31 -0.50 29.37
N GLU A 192 15.18 0.78 29.00
CA GLU A 192 14.02 1.60 29.35
C GLU A 192 13.14 1.87 28.11
N THR A 193 11.84 1.62 28.23
CA THR A 193 10.86 1.97 27.18
C THR A 193 10.78 3.49 27.04
N VAL A 194 11.22 4.02 25.90
CA VAL A 194 11.23 5.45 25.59
C VAL A 194 9.99 5.90 24.83
N SER A 195 9.34 4.98 24.10
CA SER A 195 8.11 5.26 23.35
C SER A 195 7.38 3.98 22.96
N VAL A 196 6.14 4.11 22.48
CA VAL A 196 5.33 3.01 21.93
C VAL A 196 4.75 3.46 20.60
N ILE A 197 4.93 2.65 19.55
CA ILE A 197 4.27 2.84 18.25
C ILE A 197 2.89 2.23 18.36
N GLU A 198 1.87 3.04 18.66
CA GLU A 198 0.49 2.57 18.83
C GLU A 198 -0.15 2.12 17.51
N ASN A 199 0.25 2.72 16.38
CA ASN A 199 -0.29 2.45 15.04
C ASN A 199 0.83 2.27 14.01
N ALA A 200 0.84 1.13 13.32
CA ALA A 200 1.80 0.75 12.29
C ALA A 200 1.77 1.65 11.05
N GLU A 201 0.65 2.36 10.82
CA GLU A 201 0.53 3.32 9.72
C GLU A 201 1.18 4.69 10.03
N GLU A 202 1.62 4.90 11.28
CA GLU A 202 2.14 6.20 11.76
C GLU A 202 3.61 6.09 12.20
N GLU A 203 4.39 7.13 11.87
CA GLU A 203 5.74 7.30 12.43
C GLU A 203 5.63 7.98 13.80
N GLN A 204 6.33 7.44 14.80
CA GLN A 204 6.40 7.99 16.15
C GLN A 204 7.71 8.76 16.33
N GLU A 205 7.60 10.07 16.60
CA GLU A 205 8.75 10.89 16.96
C GLU A 205 9.27 10.50 18.36
N ILE A 206 10.58 10.24 18.47
CA ILE A 206 11.28 9.88 19.70
C ILE A 206 12.48 10.80 19.90
N GLY A 207 12.80 11.12 21.16
CA GLY A 207 13.85 12.04 21.56
C GLY A 207 13.47 12.86 22.79
N PRO A 208 14.25 13.88 23.16
CA PRO A 208 15.41 14.39 22.45
C PRO A 208 16.69 13.55 22.60
N PHE A 209 17.52 13.52 21.55
CA PHE A 209 18.84 12.89 21.51
C PHE A 209 19.96 13.91 21.29
N VAL A 210 21.20 13.52 21.64
CA VAL A 210 22.42 14.24 21.23
C VAL A 210 23.04 13.59 19.99
N TYR A 211 23.95 14.31 19.33
CA TYR A 211 24.78 13.75 18.24
C TYR A 211 25.55 12.51 18.72
N GLY A 212 25.45 11.40 17.98
CA GLY A 212 26.21 10.17 18.25
C GLY A 212 25.46 8.90 17.83
N SER A 213 25.95 7.75 18.30
CA SER A 213 25.40 6.42 18.02
C SER A 213 24.48 5.95 19.15
N TYR A 214 23.37 5.33 18.79
CA TYR A 214 22.44 4.68 19.71
C TYR A 214 22.09 3.29 19.17
N ASP A 215 21.98 2.32 20.06
CA ASP A 215 21.39 1.02 19.75
C ASP A 215 19.94 1.08 20.25
N LEU A 216 18.99 1.21 19.32
CA LEU A 216 17.58 1.20 19.66
C LEU A 216 17.06 -0.22 19.53
N GLU A 217 16.27 -0.64 20.50
CA GLU A 217 15.63 -1.95 20.49
C GLU A 217 14.13 -1.75 20.28
N ALA A 218 13.51 -2.64 19.52
CA ALA A 218 12.07 -2.74 19.45
C ALA A 218 11.64 -4.11 19.97
N THR A 219 10.65 -4.11 20.86
CA THR A 219 10.06 -5.35 21.35
C THR A 219 8.57 -5.39 21.07
N TYR A 220 8.12 -6.59 20.75
CA TYR A 220 6.72 -6.91 20.55
C TYR A 220 6.46 -8.27 21.19
N GLU A 221 5.48 -8.35 22.08
CA GLU A 221 5.11 -9.60 22.75
C GLU A 221 3.60 -9.80 22.69
N ASN A 222 3.19 -10.98 22.22
CA ASN A 222 1.83 -11.45 22.33
C ASN A 222 1.82 -12.92 22.79
N GLU A 223 0.65 -13.57 22.77
CA GLU A 223 0.52 -14.95 23.26
C GLU A 223 1.11 -16.04 22.34
N PHE A 224 1.60 -15.68 21.15
CA PHE A 224 2.18 -16.57 20.14
C PHE A 224 3.68 -16.32 19.94
N VAL A 225 4.11 -15.07 20.05
CA VAL A 225 5.44 -14.63 19.65
C VAL A 225 5.99 -13.53 20.56
N GLN A 226 7.30 -13.57 20.78
CA GLN A 226 8.06 -12.53 21.48
C GLN A 226 9.24 -12.15 20.58
N PHE A 227 9.27 -10.91 20.13
CA PHE A 227 10.30 -10.37 19.27
C PHE A 227 11.14 -9.32 19.97
N HIS A 228 12.40 -9.29 19.56
CA HIS A 228 13.41 -8.34 19.97
C HIS A 228 14.27 -8.04 18.74
N GLU A 229 14.19 -6.82 18.23
CA GLU A 229 14.98 -6.34 17.09
C GLU A 229 15.86 -5.18 17.55
N GLU A 230 17.14 -5.20 17.19
CA GLU A 230 18.12 -4.16 17.55
C GLU A 230 18.59 -3.44 16.28
N GLU A 231 18.38 -2.13 16.22
CA GLU A 231 18.78 -1.30 15.08
C GLU A 231 19.75 -0.19 15.53
N PRO A 232 20.99 -0.19 15.01
CA PRO A 232 21.96 0.86 15.31
C PRO A 232 21.64 2.13 14.52
N VAL A 233 21.45 3.26 15.22
CA VAL A 233 21.18 4.58 14.64
C VAL A 233 22.34 5.52 14.89
N TYR A 234 22.82 6.17 13.82
CA TYR A 234 23.90 7.16 13.88
C TYR A 234 23.39 8.56 13.53
N ILE A 235 23.31 9.44 14.54
CA ILE A 235 22.84 10.82 14.41
C ILE A 235 24.02 11.75 14.15
N TYR A 236 24.09 12.33 12.94
CA TYR A 236 25.22 13.19 12.57
C TYR A 236 24.87 14.56 11.96
N GLU A 237 23.60 14.84 11.65
CA GLU A 237 23.15 16.10 11.02
C GLU A 237 21.78 16.51 11.58
N ALA A 238 21.59 17.81 11.82
CA ALA A 238 20.40 18.36 12.48
C ALA A 238 19.26 18.70 11.50
N ASP A 239 19.52 18.69 10.19
CA ASP A 239 18.52 18.98 9.15
C ASP A 239 17.91 17.72 8.52
N GLN A 240 18.36 16.54 8.93
CA GLN A 240 17.83 15.26 8.46
C GLN A 240 16.72 14.76 9.39
N SER A 241 15.58 14.39 8.80
CA SER A 241 14.57 13.57 9.47
C SER A 241 15.10 12.13 9.52
N TRP A 242 15.83 11.81 10.58
CA TRP A 242 16.30 10.45 10.81
C TRP A 242 15.11 9.52 10.97
N ARG A 243 15.18 8.36 10.31
CA ARG A 243 14.16 7.32 10.38
C ARG A 243 14.79 6.02 10.79
N VAL A 244 14.14 5.33 11.72
CA VAL A 244 14.47 3.95 12.10
C VAL A 244 13.21 3.12 11.91
N GLY A 245 13.34 1.98 11.24
CA GLY A 245 12.21 1.11 10.92
C GLY A 245 12.47 -0.28 11.47
N PHE A 246 11.51 -0.80 12.22
CA PHE A 246 11.52 -2.16 12.77
C PHE A 246 10.52 -2.99 11.97
N TYR A 247 11.00 -4.00 11.25
CA TYR A 247 10.21 -4.76 10.29
C TYR A 247 10.20 -6.23 10.67
N PHE A 248 9.03 -6.69 11.04
CA PHE A 248 8.81 -8.08 11.44
C PHE A 248 8.30 -8.92 10.27
N GLU A 249 8.73 -10.17 10.17
CA GLU A 249 8.29 -11.07 9.11
C GLU A 249 6.84 -11.54 9.30
N SER A 250 6.17 -11.80 8.18
CA SER A 250 4.77 -12.23 8.09
C SER A 250 4.60 -13.34 7.06
N ILE A 251 3.54 -14.13 7.21
CA ILE A 251 3.06 -15.10 6.23
C ILE A 251 2.05 -14.40 5.33
N VAL A 252 2.29 -14.40 4.02
CA VAL A 252 1.38 -13.82 3.03
C VAL A 252 0.31 -14.85 2.66
N ILE A 253 -0.96 -14.46 2.74
CA ILE A 253 -2.08 -15.31 2.30
C ILE A 253 -2.32 -15.08 0.82
N GLU A 254 -1.92 -16.04 0.00
CA GLU A 254 -2.12 -15.99 -1.45
C GLU A 254 -3.58 -16.27 -1.82
N GLY A 255 -4.14 -15.36 -2.61
CA GLY A 255 -5.54 -15.40 -3.07
C GLY A 255 -6.15 -14.01 -3.07
N ASN A 256 -7.30 -13.85 -3.71
CA ASN A 256 -8.03 -12.59 -3.62
C ASN A 256 -8.77 -12.49 -2.27
N GLU A 257 -9.05 -11.26 -1.83
CA GLU A 257 -9.88 -11.02 -0.66
C GLU A 257 -11.28 -11.63 -0.85
N LEU A 258 -11.69 -12.45 0.12
CA LEU A 258 -13.02 -13.06 0.17
C LEU A 258 -13.93 -12.26 1.11
N PRO A 259 -15.14 -11.84 0.67
CA PRO A 259 -16.08 -11.10 1.51
C PRO A 259 -16.85 -12.03 2.46
N ILE A 260 -16.13 -12.79 3.29
CA ILE A 260 -16.66 -13.79 4.23
C ILE A 260 -15.91 -13.75 5.56
N GLU A 261 -16.55 -14.29 6.59
CA GLU A 261 -15.90 -14.52 7.88
C GLU A 261 -14.88 -15.65 7.76
N ARG A 262 -13.67 -15.39 8.25
CA ARG A 262 -12.53 -16.30 8.25
C ARG A 262 -11.90 -16.34 9.64
N THR A 263 -11.56 -17.54 10.08
CA THR A 263 -10.81 -17.80 11.30
C THR A 263 -9.49 -18.44 10.92
N PHE A 264 -8.39 -17.86 11.36
CA PHE A 264 -7.04 -18.34 11.10
C PHE A 264 -6.51 -19.07 12.32
N LEU A 265 -5.91 -20.25 12.12
CA LEU A 265 -5.32 -21.04 13.19
C LEU A 265 -3.84 -21.28 12.86
N LEU A 266 -2.95 -20.72 13.69
CA LEU A 266 -1.51 -20.93 13.59
C LEU A 266 -1.11 -21.99 14.62
N ASN A 267 -0.47 -23.08 14.18
CA ASN A 267 -0.12 -24.22 15.02
C ASN A 267 -1.31 -24.79 15.81
N GLY A 268 -2.47 -24.84 15.16
CA GLY A 268 -3.74 -25.34 15.73
C GLY A 268 -4.41 -24.41 16.75
N LYS A 269 -3.89 -23.21 16.98
CA LYS A 269 -4.47 -22.21 17.88
C LYS A 269 -5.00 -21.03 17.07
N GLU A 270 -6.25 -20.66 17.34
CA GLU A 270 -6.91 -19.51 16.74
C GLU A 270 -6.13 -18.22 17.01
N LEU A 271 -5.87 -17.45 15.96
CA LEU A 271 -5.11 -16.21 16.01
C LEU A 271 -5.91 -15.07 16.61
N ASP A 272 -5.20 -14.16 17.28
CA ASP A 272 -5.74 -12.87 17.67
C ASP A 272 -5.86 -11.95 16.44
N GLU A 273 -6.91 -11.12 16.38
CA GLU A 273 -7.15 -10.19 15.26
C GLU A 273 -5.96 -9.24 15.03
N THR A 274 -5.18 -8.92 16.07
CA THR A 274 -3.98 -8.07 15.96
C THR A 274 -2.85 -8.72 15.18
N MET A 275 -2.91 -10.03 14.92
CA MET A 275 -1.93 -10.73 14.07
C MET A 275 -2.34 -10.80 12.59
N ILE A 276 -3.54 -10.32 12.26
CA ILE A 276 -4.03 -10.28 10.88
C ILE A 276 -3.78 -8.86 10.38
N LEU A 277 -2.72 -8.71 9.59
CA LEU A 277 -2.26 -7.45 9.03
C LEU A 277 -2.85 -7.26 7.63
N SER A 278 -3.07 -6.01 7.24
CA SER A 278 -3.45 -5.67 5.86
C SER A 278 -2.19 -5.44 5.03
N GLY A 279 -1.87 -6.36 4.12
CA GLY A 279 -0.76 -6.25 3.18
C GLY A 279 -1.17 -5.63 1.84
N GLU A 280 -0.20 -5.29 1.00
CA GLU A 280 -0.45 -4.79 -0.36
C GLU A 280 -1.07 -5.86 -1.27
N GLU A 281 -0.74 -7.12 -1.05
CA GLU A 281 -1.14 -8.27 -1.89
C GLU A 281 -2.29 -9.11 -1.27
N GLY A 282 -2.78 -8.75 -0.09
CA GLY A 282 -3.80 -9.50 0.64
C GLY A 282 -3.59 -9.44 2.15
N ASP A 283 -4.27 -10.32 2.89
CA ASP A 283 -4.01 -10.45 4.32
C ASP A 283 -2.63 -11.05 4.56
N GLU A 284 -1.97 -10.57 5.61
CA GLU A 284 -0.73 -11.12 6.11
C GLU A 284 -0.93 -11.58 7.56
N ILE A 285 -0.32 -12.70 7.91
CA ILE A 285 -0.33 -13.23 9.27
C ILE A 285 1.03 -12.98 9.87
N GLY A 286 1.10 -12.12 10.87
CA GLY A 286 2.35 -11.77 11.51
C GLY A 286 2.14 -11.07 12.84
N PRO A 287 3.22 -10.84 13.59
CA PRO A 287 4.59 -11.22 13.23
C PRO A 287 4.88 -12.71 13.46
N ILE A 288 5.83 -13.27 12.71
CA ILE A 288 6.32 -14.65 12.85
C ILE A 288 7.85 -14.70 13.00
N ASP A 289 8.34 -15.71 13.72
CA ASP A 289 9.77 -15.98 13.89
C ASP A 289 10.25 -16.83 12.70
N PRO A 290 11.09 -16.30 11.80
CA PRO A 290 11.54 -17.01 10.60
C PRO A 290 12.41 -18.24 10.90
N GLU A 291 12.90 -18.40 12.13
CA GLU A 291 13.63 -19.60 12.54
C GLU A 291 12.71 -20.74 12.99
N GLN A 292 11.40 -20.52 13.07
CA GLN A 292 10.40 -21.50 13.47
C GLN A 292 9.57 -21.99 12.28
N ASP A 293 9.27 -23.30 12.29
CA ASP A 293 8.31 -23.89 11.36
C ASP A 293 6.88 -23.63 11.85
N TYR A 294 6.00 -23.21 10.95
CA TYR A 294 4.58 -23.00 11.24
C TYR A 294 3.68 -23.93 10.45
N THR A 295 2.51 -24.19 11.02
CA THR A 295 1.36 -24.73 10.32
C THR A 295 0.22 -23.73 10.37
N LEU A 296 -0.53 -23.64 9.28
CA LEU A 296 -1.67 -22.74 9.16
C LEU A 296 -2.90 -23.51 8.68
N GLU A 297 -4.05 -23.21 9.29
CA GLU A 297 -5.38 -23.64 8.86
C GLU A 297 -6.28 -22.41 8.77
N ILE A 298 -7.02 -22.26 7.67
CA ILE A 298 -8.04 -21.22 7.50
C ILE A 298 -9.40 -21.90 7.48
N LYS A 299 -10.29 -21.50 8.39
CA LYS A 299 -11.70 -21.89 8.41
C LYS A 299 -12.53 -20.73 7.91
N ALA A 300 -13.39 -20.98 6.92
CA ALA A 300 -14.16 -19.94 6.24
C ALA A 300 -15.63 -20.34 6.11
N THR A 301 -16.52 -19.37 6.31
CA THR A 301 -17.98 -19.59 6.21
C THR A 301 -18.52 -19.03 4.91
N PHE A 302 -18.79 -19.91 3.94
CA PHE A 302 -19.37 -19.56 2.65
C PHE A 302 -20.89 -19.67 2.64
N PRO A 303 -21.60 -19.08 1.64
CA PRO A 303 -23.05 -19.24 1.51
C PRO A 303 -23.54 -20.70 1.44
N TRP A 304 -22.70 -21.62 0.93
CA TRP A 304 -23.00 -23.05 0.85
C TRP A 304 -22.46 -23.86 2.04
N GLY A 305 -21.83 -23.24 3.03
CA GLY A 305 -21.36 -23.90 4.24
C GLY A 305 -19.92 -23.59 4.62
N GLU A 306 -19.46 -24.22 5.70
CA GLU A 306 -18.09 -24.07 6.21
C GLU A 306 -17.11 -24.90 5.38
N LEU A 307 -15.96 -24.30 5.08
CA LEU A 307 -14.81 -24.96 4.47
C LEU A 307 -13.56 -24.72 5.32
N THR A 308 -12.61 -25.63 5.24
CA THR A 308 -11.28 -25.50 5.83
C THR A 308 -10.22 -25.75 4.76
N THR A 309 -9.08 -25.11 4.87
CA THR A 309 -7.88 -25.44 4.07
C THR A 309 -7.18 -26.70 4.54
N GLY A 310 -7.60 -27.27 5.68
CA GLY A 310 -6.81 -28.21 6.46
C GLY A 310 -5.58 -27.53 7.08
N GLU A 311 -5.00 -28.18 8.08
CA GLU A 311 -3.73 -27.77 8.69
C GLU A 311 -2.57 -28.18 7.77
N ARG A 312 -1.80 -27.19 7.30
CA ARG A 312 -0.69 -27.39 6.37
C ARG A 312 0.54 -26.62 6.82
N GLU A 313 1.72 -27.18 6.60
CA GLU A 313 2.99 -26.48 6.81
C GLU A 313 3.06 -25.25 5.91
N VAL A 314 3.60 -24.15 6.45
CA VAL A 314 3.76 -22.88 5.75
C VAL A 314 5.13 -22.30 6.04
N ASP A 315 5.75 -21.78 4.99
CA ASP A 315 6.97 -20.98 5.07
C ASP A 315 6.55 -19.50 5.05
N ARG A 316 6.69 -18.84 3.90
CA ARG A 316 6.31 -17.42 3.74
C ARG A 316 4.97 -17.18 3.03
N TYR A 317 4.55 -18.09 2.16
CA TYR A 317 3.34 -17.93 1.34
C TYR A 317 2.39 -19.09 1.59
N PHE A 318 1.11 -18.77 1.77
CA PHE A 318 0.06 -19.75 1.99
C PHE A 318 -1.02 -19.67 0.93
N GLU A 319 -1.05 -20.66 0.03
CA GLU A 319 -2.12 -20.80 -0.97
C GLU A 319 -3.46 -21.11 -0.27
N GLN A 320 -4.44 -20.22 -0.39
CA GLN A 320 -5.78 -20.41 0.19
C GLN A 320 -6.64 -21.38 -0.65
N LYS A 321 -6.31 -22.68 -0.59
CA LYS A 321 -7.08 -23.76 -1.21
C LYS A 321 -7.85 -24.56 -0.16
N PHE A 322 -9.15 -24.73 -0.39
CA PHE A 322 -10.07 -25.35 0.55
C PHE A 322 -10.29 -26.84 0.23
N GLU A 323 -10.38 -27.66 1.27
CA GLU A 323 -10.80 -29.06 1.15
C GLU A 323 -12.24 -29.14 0.64
N ILE A 324 -12.52 -30.12 -0.22
CA ILE A 324 -13.86 -30.31 -0.77
C ILE A 324 -14.74 -30.99 0.29
N SER A 325 -15.61 -30.20 0.93
CA SER A 325 -16.61 -30.73 1.87
C SER A 325 -17.73 -31.50 1.16
N GLU A 326 -18.48 -32.32 1.91
CA GLU A 326 -19.64 -33.04 1.36
C GLU A 326 -20.67 -32.10 0.73
N THR A 327 -20.93 -30.94 1.36
CA THR A 327 -21.90 -29.95 0.86
C THR A 327 -21.41 -29.29 -0.42
N LEU A 328 -20.13 -28.93 -0.50
CA LEU A 328 -19.55 -28.37 -1.73
C LEU A 328 -19.56 -29.40 -2.85
N MET A 329 -19.16 -30.65 -2.58
CA MET A 329 -19.20 -31.75 -3.55
C MET A 329 -20.61 -31.96 -4.11
N GLU A 330 -21.64 -31.96 -3.26
CA GLU A 330 -23.04 -32.08 -3.70
C GLU A 330 -23.46 -30.91 -4.59
N GLY A 331 -23.03 -29.69 -4.25
CA GLY A 331 -23.27 -28.48 -5.04
C GLY A 331 -22.64 -28.57 -6.43
N LEU A 332 -21.34 -28.88 -6.51
CA LEU A 332 -20.63 -29.04 -7.79
C LEU A 332 -21.23 -30.16 -8.64
N LYS A 333 -21.58 -31.29 -8.00
CA LYS A 333 -22.26 -32.41 -8.65
C LYS A 333 -23.59 -31.97 -9.29
N GLN A 334 -24.40 -31.21 -8.56
CA GLN A 334 -25.66 -30.70 -9.08
C GLN A 334 -25.44 -29.70 -10.23
N GLY A 335 -24.40 -28.87 -10.15
CA GLY A 335 -24.01 -27.96 -11.23
C GLY A 335 -23.67 -28.69 -12.53
N ILE A 336 -22.91 -29.78 -12.45
CA ILE A 336 -22.60 -30.63 -13.63
C ILE A 336 -23.84 -31.33 -14.19
N ILE A 337 -24.71 -31.87 -13.33
CA ILE A 337 -25.96 -32.50 -13.77
C ILE A 337 -26.80 -31.49 -14.56
N THR A 338 -27.00 -30.29 -13.98
CA THR A 338 -27.74 -29.21 -14.62
C THR A 338 -27.11 -28.81 -15.95
N PHE A 339 -25.77 -28.68 -16.00
CA PHE A 339 -25.07 -28.37 -17.24
C PHE A 339 -25.36 -29.38 -18.37
N TYR A 340 -25.24 -30.69 -18.11
CA TYR A 340 -25.51 -31.68 -19.16
C TYR A 340 -27.00 -31.80 -19.50
N ASP A 341 -27.90 -31.69 -18.52
CA ASP A 341 -29.35 -31.72 -18.76
C ASP A 341 -29.76 -30.57 -19.69
N ASP A 342 -29.28 -29.35 -19.39
CA ASP A 342 -29.54 -28.14 -20.15
C ASP A 342 -28.90 -28.19 -21.55
N LEU A 343 -27.65 -28.66 -21.64
CA LEU A 343 -26.92 -28.83 -22.89
C LEU A 343 -27.61 -29.85 -23.79
N PHE A 344 -27.98 -31.01 -23.26
CA PHE A 344 -28.67 -32.04 -24.03
C PHE A 344 -30.06 -31.59 -24.44
N GLU A 345 -30.73 -30.76 -23.64
CA GLU A 345 -31.97 -30.12 -24.06
C GLU A 345 -31.74 -29.15 -25.22
N ALA A 346 -30.65 -28.38 -25.20
CA ALA A 346 -30.31 -27.50 -26.31
C ALA A 346 -30.07 -28.27 -27.61
N TYR A 347 -29.34 -29.40 -27.55
CA TYR A 347 -29.20 -30.30 -28.70
C TYR A 347 -30.54 -30.88 -29.17
N ARG A 348 -31.42 -31.32 -28.28
CA ARG A 348 -32.71 -31.93 -28.68
C ARG A 348 -33.69 -30.92 -29.28
N SER A 349 -33.66 -29.68 -28.80
CA SER A 349 -34.64 -28.63 -29.13
C SER A 349 -34.13 -27.61 -30.15
N ASN A 350 -32.84 -27.60 -30.47
CA ASN A 350 -32.19 -26.52 -31.23
C ASN A 350 -32.43 -25.13 -30.60
N ASN A 351 -32.47 -25.06 -29.28
CA ASN A 351 -32.67 -23.81 -28.53
C ASN A 351 -31.58 -23.64 -27.48
N LEU A 352 -30.90 -22.50 -27.49
CA LEU A 352 -29.78 -22.19 -26.60
C LEU A 352 -30.22 -21.57 -25.26
N ASP A 353 -31.51 -21.26 -25.08
CA ASP A 353 -32.04 -20.64 -23.86
C ASP A 353 -31.63 -21.40 -22.59
N SER A 354 -31.62 -22.75 -22.64
CA SER A 354 -31.25 -23.57 -21.48
C SER A 354 -29.79 -23.42 -21.07
N ILE A 355 -28.89 -23.06 -21.99
CA ILE A 355 -27.46 -22.90 -21.73
C ILE A 355 -26.99 -21.44 -21.81
N GLY A 356 -27.91 -20.47 -21.85
CA GLY A 356 -27.58 -19.05 -21.98
C GLY A 356 -26.82 -18.44 -20.79
N TYR A 357 -26.59 -19.21 -19.72
CA TYR A 357 -25.77 -18.79 -18.57
C TYR A 357 -24.28 -19.08 -18.72
N LEU A 358 -23.88 -19.81 -19.77
CA LEU A 358 -22.48 -20.10 -20.05
C LEU A 358 -21.73 -18.84 -20.45
N GLU A 359 -20.40 -18.86 -20.27
CA GLU A 359 -19.51 -17.82 -20.77
C GLU A 359 -19.59 -17.75 -22.30
N GLU A 360 -19.51 -16.52 -22.84
CA GLU A 360 -19.80 -16.20 -24.24
C GLU A 360 -19.07 -17.12 -25.22
N GLN A 361 -17.77 -17.35 -25.00
CA GLN A 361 -16.98 -18.21 -25.87
C GLN A 361 -17.47 -19.67 -25.89
N LEU A 362 -17.83 -20.22 -24.73
CA LEU A 362 -18.33 -21.60 -24.64
C LEU A 362 -19.75 -21.70 -25.22
N LEU A 363 -20.58 -20.69 -24.99
CA LEU A 363 -21.92 -20.59 -25.58
C LEU A 363 -21.85 -20.55 -27.11
N ASP A 364 -20.91 -19.78 -27.68
CA ASP A 364 -20.68 -19.69 -29.12
C ASP A 364 -20.22 -21.02 -29.72
N ASP A 365 -19.30 -21.72 -29.06
CA ASP A 365 -18.83 -23.04 -29.48
C ASP A 365 -19.98 -24.06 -29.54
N TYR A 366 -20.86 -24.06 -28.53
CA TYR A 366 -22.04 -24.93 -28.53
C TYR A 366 -23.11 -24.47 -29.52
N SER A 367 -23.34 -23.17 -29.66
CA SER A 367 -24.26 -22.59 -30.66
C SER A 367 -23.89 -23.06 -32.07
N TYR A 368 -22.61 -22.95 -32.42
CA TYR A 368 -22.08 -23.41 -33.70
C TYR A 368 -22.25 -24.92 -33.89
N ASP A 369 -21.91 -25.74 -32.89
CA ASP A 369 -22.01 -27.20 -33.02
C ASP A 369 -23.47 -27.68 -33.09
N ILE A 370 -24.35 -27.12 -32.28
CA ILE A 370 -25.79 -27.45 -32.25
C ILE A 370 -26.43 -27.08 -33.59
N GLY A 371 -26.22 -25.86 -34.08
CA GLY A 371 -26.77 -25.41 -35.37
C GLY A 371 -26.31 -26.32 -36.51
N ARG A 372 -25.00 -26.57 -36.60
CA ARG A 372 -24.41 -27.48 -37.59
C ARG A 372 -25.03 -28.89 -37.53
N VAL A 373 -25.26 -29.43 -36.33
CA VAL A 373 -25.87 -30.76 -36.16
C VAL A 373 -27.31 -30.77 -36.69
N HIS A 374 -28.10 -29.72 -36.42
CA HIS A 374 -29.47 -29.62 -36.92
C HIS A 374 -29.53 -29.43 -38.44
N ASP A 375 -28.67 -28.58 -39.01
CA ASP A 375 -28.59 -28.40 -40.47
C ASP A 375 -28.34 -29.74 -41.18
N TYR A 376 -27.37 -30.53 -40.68
CA TYR A 376 -27.10 -31.86 -41.24
C TYR A 376 -28.27 -32.83 -41.07
N ALA A 377 -28.98 -32.77 -39.94
CA ALA A 377 -30.14 -33.60 -39.70
C ALA A 377 -31.30 -33.26 -40.65
N GLU A 378 -31.50 -31.98 -40.97
CA GLU A 378 -32.51 -31.54 -41.92
C GLU A 378 -32.19 -31.98 -43.36
N GLU A 379 -30.92 -31.89 -43.76
CA GLU A 379 -30.48 -32.26 -45.12
C GLU A 379 -30.47 -33.77 -45.39
N ASN A 380 -30.40 -34.61 -44.36
CA ASN A 380 -30.10 -36.05 -44.51
C ASN A 380 -31.08 -36.94 -43.72
N GLU A 381 -31.97 -37.64 -44.44
CA GLU A 381 -32.97 -38.56 -43.84
C GLU A 381 -32.36 -39.68 -42.98
N ASP A 382 -31.14 -40.11 -43.28
CA ASP A 382 -30.42 -41.16 -42.56
C ASP A 382 -29.27 -40.60 -41.70
N TYR A 383 -29.50 -39.48 -41.01
CA TYR A 383 -28.55 -38.84 -40.10
C TYR A 383 -28.94 -39.05 -38.64
N ILE A 384 -27.94 -39.38 -37.80
CA ILE A 384 -28.06 -39.35 -36.35
C ILE A 384 -26.84 -38.67 -35.72
N HIS A 385 -27.10 -37.72 -34.81
CA HIS A 385 -26.12 -37.25 -33.84
C HIS A 385 -26.55 -37.69 -32.44
N PHE A 386 -25.61 -38.24 -31.69
CA PHE A 386 -25.82 -38.77 -30.35
C PHE A 386 -24.76 -38.23 -29.39
N ARG A 387 -25.21 -37.76 -28.23
CA ARG A 387 -24.35 -37.40 -27.11
C ARG A 387 -24.86 -38.03 -25.84
N ASP A 388 -23.95 -38.54 -25.03
CA ASP A 388 -24.26 -39.11 -23.73
C ASP A 388 -23.07 -39.00 -22.77
N VAL A 389 -23.37 -38.91 -21.48
CA VAL A 389 -22.39 -38.97 -20.39
C VAL A 389 -22.80 -40.13 -19.50
N LYS A 390 -21.91 -41.09 -19.29
CA LYS A 390 -22.20 -42.25 -18.45
C LYS A 390 -21.87 -42.00 -16.98
N GLN A 391 -20.74 -41.33 -16.74
CA GLN A 391 -20.27 -40.96 -15.42
C GLN A 391 -19.29 -39.79 -15.53
N TYR A 392 -19.16 -39.05 -14.44
CA TYR A 392 -18.24 -37.93 -14.29
C TYR A 392 -17.67 -37.94 -12.88
N GLY A 393 -16.52 -37.30 -12.67
CA GLY A 393 -15.90 -37.24 -11.35
C GLY A 393 -14.98 -36.05 -11.20
N PHE A 394 -14.81 -35.61 -9.96
CA PHE A 394 -13.96 -34.49 -9.60
C PHE A 394 -12.65 -34.98 -9.01
N ALA A 395 -11.56 -34.24 -9.27
CA ALA A 395 -10.27 -34.51 -8.65
C ALA A 395 -10.34 -34.32 -7.13
N ASN A 396 -9.69 -35.21 -6.38
CA ASN A 396 -9.64 -35.21 -4.92
C ASN A 396 -8.55 -34.27 -4.39
N GLU A 397 -8.55 -33.02 -4.85
CA GLU A 397 -7.56 -32.01 -4.49
C GLU A 397 -8.26 -30.80 -3.86
N PRO A 398 -7.61 -30.09 -2.92
CA PRO A 398 -8.11 -28.81 -2.44
C PRO A 398 -8.28 -27.83 -3.61
N ILE A 399 -9.38 -27.08 -3.60
CA ILE A 399 -9.72 -26.16 -4.68
C ILE A 399 -9.56 -24.71 -4.25
N GLU A 400 -9.15 -23.87 -5.18
CA GLU A 400 -9.19 -22.42 -4.99
C GLU A 400 -10.63 -21.92 -5.18
N ILE A 401 -11.05 -21.05 -4.27
CA ILE A 401 -12.32 -20.32 -4.39
C ILE A 401 -11.97 -18.85 -4.40
N TYR A 402 -12.39 -18.15 -5.44
CA TYR A 402 -12.23 -16.70 -5.55
C TYR A 402 -13.57 -15.99 -5.62
N TYR A 403 -13.57 -14.70 -5.34
CA TYR A 403 -14.75 -13.85 -5.43
C TYR A 403 -14.55 -12.83 -6.54
N ASN A 404 -15.40 -12.89 -7.56
CA ASN A 404 -15.36 -11.95 -8.66
C ASN A 404 -16.10 -10.67 -8.25
N GLN A 405 -15.38 -9.55 -8.23
CA GLN A 405 -15.92 -8.25 -7.79
C GLN A 405 -16.88 -7.62 -8.81
N GLU A 406 -16.75 -7.95 -10.10
CA GLU A 406 -17.58 -7.41 -11.18
C GLU A 406 -18.98 -8.02 -11.17
N ASP A 407 -19.06 -9.36 -11.13
CA ASP A 407 -20.34 -10.09 -11.14
C ASP A 407 -20.90 -10.39 -9.73
N LYS A 408 -20.08 -10.16 -8.69
CA LYS A 408 -20.40 -10.38 -7.27
C LYS A 408 -20.76 -11.83 -6.94
N THR A 409 -20.07 -12.77 -7.57
CA THR A 409 -20.26 -14.20 -7.34
C THR A 409 -18.97 -14.89 -6.89
N TYR A 410 -19.12 -16.03 -6.23
CA TYR A 410 -17.98 -16.90 -5.92
C TYR A 410 -17.73 -17.83 -7.10
N HIS A 411 -16.47 -18.10 -7.38
CA HIS A 411 -16.04 -18.96 -8.47
C HIS A 411 -15.15 -20.07 -7.92
N ALA A 412 -15.23 -21.23 -8.54
CA ALA A 412 -14.41 -22.38 -8.19
C ALA A 412 -13.90 -23.08 -9.45
N TYR A 413 -12.68 -23.59 -9.37
CA TYR A 413 -12.04 -24.32 -10.45
C TYR A 413 -11.72 -25.75 -10.00
N THR A 414 -12.04 -26.74 -10.84
CA THR A 414 -11.66 -28.13 -10.55
C THR A 414 -11.42 -28.94 -11.83
N SER A 415 -10.55 -29.94 -11.73
CA SER A 415 -10.35 -30.93 -12.78
C SER A 415 -11.44 -32.00 -12.72
N MET A 416 -11.97 -32.36 -13.88
CA MET A 416 -13.06 -33.32 -14.03
C MET A 416 -12.68 -34.43 -15.00
N LEU A 417 -13.00 -35.68 -14.65
CA LEU A 417 -12.92 -36.83 -15.53
C LEU A 417 -14.33 -37.26 -15.91
N GLU A 418 -14.64 -37.35 -17.20
CA GLU A 418 -15.91 -37.90 -17.68
C GLU A 418 -15.70 -39.13 -18.57
N GLU A 419 -16.63 -40.07 -18.53
CA GLU A 419 -16.79 -41.12 -19.55
C GLU A 419 -18.01 -40.74 -20.40
N SER A 420 -17.77 -40.25 -21.62
CA SER A 420 -18.82 -39.73 -22.50
C SER A 420 -18.69 -40.26 -23.93
N ALA A 421 -19.79 -40.22 -24.67
CA ALA A 421 -19.91 -40.62 -26.07
C ALA A 421 -20.42 -39.44 -26.90
N ILE A 422 -19.76 -39.18 -28.02
CA ILE A 422 -20.21 -38.23 -29.05
C ILE A 422 -20.07 -38.95 -30.39
N GLU A 423 -21.19 -39.22 -31.04
CA GLU A 423 -21.22 -39.94 -32.31
C GLU A 423 -22.08 -39.23 -33.35
N THR A 424 -21.59 -39.23 -34.59
CA THR A 424 -22.35 -38.80 -35.76
C THR A 424 -22.27 -39.90 -36.80
N GLN A 425 -23.42 -40.38 -37.28
CA GLN A 425 -23.50 -41.41 -38.31
C GLN A 425 -24.39 -40.95 -39.47
N PHE A 426 -24.01 -41.38 -40.68
CA PHE A 426 -24.78 -41.22 -41.91
C PHE A 426 -25.19 -42.61 -42.40
N TYR A 427 -26.35 -42.72 -43.04
CA TYR A 427 -26.96 -43.98 -43.50
C TYR A 427 -27.45 -44.89 -42.36
N ASP A 428 -27.57 -44.36 -41.14
CA ASP A 428 -28.13 -45.05 -39.98
C ASP A 428 -28.95 -44.07 -39.12
N THR A 429 -29.97 -44.57 -38.44
CA THR A 429 -30.86 -43.80 -37.55
C THR A 429 -30.85 -44.35 -36.12
N VAL A 430 -30.04 -45.37 -35.84
CA VAL A 430 -29.93 -46.02 -34.54
C VAL A 430 -28.46 -46.16 -34.16
N ILE A 431 -28.14 -45.92 -32.88
CA ILE A 431 -26.83 -46.24 -32.30
C ILE A 431 -27.03 -47.36 -31.29
N ASP A 432 -26.55 -48.55 -31.66
CA ASP A 432 -26.71 -49.79 -30.87
C ASP A 432 -25.60 -50.02 -29.83
N ASP A 433 -24.42 -49.40 -30.00
CA ASP A 433 -23.26 -49.54 -29.10
C ASP A 433 -22.37 -48.28 -29.13
N PRO A 434 -22.77 -47.21 -28.44
CA PRO A 434 -22.02 -45.95 -28.45
C PRO A 434 -20.63 -46.13 -27.83
N TYR A 435 -19.61 -45.56 -28.50
CA TYR A 435 -18.23 -45.57 -28.09
C TYR A 435 -17.97 -44.51 -27.03
N TYR A 436 -17.93 -44.94 -25.77
CA TYR A 436 -17.53 -44.09 -24.65
C TYR A 436 -16.00 -43.99 -24.56
N ARG A 437 -15.54 -42.78 -24.25
CA ARG A 437 -14.13 -42.51 -23.95
C ARG A 437 -14.01 -41.63 -22.72
N ASN A 438 -12.83 -41.69 -22.11
CA ASN A 438 -12.48 -40.80 -21.02
C ASN A 438 -12.06 -39.44 -21.58
N ASN A 439 -12.64 -38.36 -21.07
CA ASN A 439 -12.20 -36.99 -21.34
C ASN A 439 -11.80 -36.30 -20.03
N TYR A 440 -10.73 -35.52 -20.08
CA TYR A 440 -10.12 -34.87 -18.92
C TYR A 440 -10.33 -33.37 -19.06
N ASN A 441 -11.31 -32.85 -18.35
CA ASN A 441 -11.78 -31.49 -18.48
C ASN A 441 -11.32 -30.64 -17.31
N SER A 442 -11.25 -29.35 -17.54
CA SER A 442 -11.17 -28.34 -16.49
C SER A 442 -12.47 -27.57 -16.48
N VAL A 443 -13.16 -27.54 -15.34
CA VAL A 443 -14.48 -26.93 -15.23
C VAL A 443 -14.43 -25.75 -14.26
N TYR A 444 -14.99 -24.63 -14.71
CA TYR A 444 -15.13 -23.41 -13.95
C TYR A 444 -16.58 -23.27 -13.53
N PHE A 445 -16.80 -23.15 -12.22
CA PHE A 445 -18.10 -22.97 -11.63
C PHE A 445 -18.26 -21.56 -11.08
N PHE A 446 -19.49 -21.10 -11.03
CA PHE A 446 -19.88 -19.91 -10.28
C PHE A 446 -21.09 -20.19 -9.40
N TYR A 447 -21.15 -19.53 -8.25
CA TYR A 447 -22.24 -19.66 -7.29
C TYR A 447 -23.21 -18.49 -7.41
N LYS A 448 -24.44 -18.77 -7.85
CA LYS A 448 -25.48 -17.77 -8.06
C LYS A 448 -26.85 -18.36 -7.72
N ASP A 449 -27.72 -17.57 -7.11
CA ASP A 449 -29.09 -17.97 -6.75
C ASP A 449 -29.14 -19.28 -5.92
N ASP A 450 -28.27 -19.37 -4.92
CA ASP A 450 -28.10 -20.52 -4.02
C ASP A 450 -27.71 -21.85 -4.69
N LYS A 451 -27.15 -21.81 -5.90
CA LYS A 451 -26.70 -22.99 -6.65
C LYS A 451 -25.35 -22.76 -7.33
N TRP A 452 -24.60 -23.84 -7.49
CA TRP A 452 -23.44 -23.89 -8.35
C TRP A 452 -23.88 -24.16 -9.79
N LEU A 453 -23.34 -23.39 -10.72
CA LEU A 453 -23.55 -23.54 -12.16
C LEU A 453 -22.19 -23.63 -12.86
N VAL A 454 -22.13 -24.36 -13.97
CA VAL A 454 -20.96 -24.32 -14.86
C VAL A 454 -20.96 -22.99 -15.58
N LYS A 455 -19.84 -22.27 -15.48
CA LYS A 455 -19.59 -21.04 -16.22
C LYS A 455 -18.89 -21.35 -17.54
N ASP A 456 -17.82 -22.12 -17.46
CA ASP A 456 -16.92 -22.42 -18.57
C ASP A 456 -16.30 -23.82 -18.38
N ALA A 457 -15.82 -24.41 -19.46
CA ALA A 457 -15.21 -25.73 -19.47
C ALA A 457 -14.16 -25.83 -20.59
N TYR A 458 -12.94 -26.22 -20.21
CA TYR A 458 -11.86 -26.51 -21.15
C TYR A 458 -11.73 -28.01 -21.33
N PHE A 459 -11.97 -28.48 -22.55
CA PHE A 459 -11.93 -29.89 -22.90
C PHE A 459 -10.50 -30.33 -23.22
N GLY A 460 -9.85 -30.98 -22.26
CA GLY A 460 -8.54 -31.61 -22.42
C GLY A 460 -8.67 -33.08 -22.86
N ASN A 461 -7.80 -33.51 -23.78
CA ASN A 461 -7.69 -34.92 -24.16
C ASN A 461 -6.44 -35.60 -23.54
N TRP A 462 -5.80 -34.94 -22.58
CA TRP A 462 -4.57 -35.43 -21.96
C TRP A 462 -4.88 -36.05 -20.62
N ALA A 463 -4.59 -37.35 -20.47
CA ALA A 463 -4.73 -38.02 -19.20
C ALA A 463 -3.75 -37.43 -18.16
N ASP A 464 -4.25 -37.23 -16.95
CA ASP A 464 -3.45 -36.90 -15.77
C ASP A 464 -3.40 -38.09 -14.78
N ASP A 465 -2.62 -37.91 -13.72
CA ASP A 465 -2.39 -38.88 -12.66
C ASP A 465 -3.20 -38.60 -11.38
N LYS A 466 -4.22 -37.74 -11.48
CA LYS A 466 -5.06 -37.35 -10.35
C LYS A 466 -5.99 -38.48 -9.93
N GLU A 467 -6.33 -38.51 -8.64
CA GLU A 467 -7.40 -39.37 -8.14
C GLU A 467 -8.75 -38.68 -8.27
N TYR A 468 -9.72 -39.38 -8.86
CA TYR A 468 -11.07 -38.87 -9.10
C TYR A 468 -12.11 -39.63 -8.29
N THR A 469 -13.05 -38.89 -7.69
CA THR A 469 -14.29 -39.47 -7.15
C THR A 469 -15.35 -39.45 -8.25
N MET A 470 -15.72 -40.63 -8.76
CA MET A 470 -16.65 -40.81 -9.87
C MET A 470 -18.10 -40.97 -9.41
N PHE A 471 -19.03 -40.42 -10.19
CA PHE A 471 -20.47 -40.43 -10.00
C PHE A 471 -21.18 -40.81 -11.30
N PRO A 472 -22.27 -41.61 -11.25
CA PRO A 472 -23.06 -41.89 -12.42
C PRO A 472 -23.83 -40.64 -12.86
N TYR A 473 -23.98 -40.47 -14.18
CA TYR A 473 -24.96 -39.55 -14.75
C TYR A 473 -26.19 -40.36 -15.17
N GLU A 474 -27.36 -39.95 -14.72
CA GLU A 474 -28.64 -40.65 -14.98
C GLU A 474 -29.57 -39.85 -15.90
N GLY A 475 -29.08 -38.75 -16.48
CA GLY A 475 -29.86 -37.92 -17.41
C GLY A 475 -30.06 -38.59 -18.76
N GLU A 476 -31.02 -38.08 -19.52
CA GLU A 476 -31.35 -38.62 -20.84
C GLU A 476 -30.35 -38.13 -21.90
N PRO A 477 -29.82 -39.01 -22.77
CA PRO A 477 -28.89 -38.62 -23.81
C PRO A 477 -29.53 -37.67 -24.82
N ALA A 478 -28.69 -36.89 -25.52
CA ALA A 478 -29.14 -36.11 -26.66
C ALA A 478 -29.13 -36.97 -27.92
N LYS A 479 -30.26 -36.95 -28.65
CA LYS A 479 -30.40 -37.55 -29.98
C LYS A 479 -30.99 -36.52 -30.92
N VAL A 480 -30.33 -36.30 -32.04
CA VAL A 480 -30.81 -35.45 -33.13
C VAL A 480 -30.91 -36.29 -34.39
N LEU A 481 -32.12 -36.33 -34.97
CA LEU A 481 -32.49 -37.12 -36.13
C LEU A 481 -33.23 -36.25 -37.14
N HIS A 482 -33.26 -36.69 -38.40
CA HIS A 482 -34.09 -36.06 -39.43
C HIS A 482 -35.57 -35.99 -39.03
N GLY A 483 -36.19 -34.82 -39.24
CA GLY A 483 -37.61 -34.61 -39.00
C GLY A 483 -38.03 -34.51 -37.53
N GLN A 484 -37.08 -34.39 -36.60
CA GLN A 484 -37.33 -34.08 -35.19
C GLN A 484 -37.79 -32.62 -35.05
N LYS A 485 -39.04 -32.32 -35.42
CA LYS A 485 -39.66 -31.01 -35.19
C LYS A 485 -39.90 -30.75 -33.71
N THR A 486 -39.44 -29.59 -33.24
CA THR A 486 -39.84 -28.91 -32.01
C THR A 486 -41.35 -28.65 -31.98
N SER A 487 -42.00 -29.01 -30.87
CA SER A 487 -43.38 -28.62 -30.59
C SER A 487 -43.44 -27.19 -30.06
N THR A 488 -43.29 -26.20 -30.95
CA THR A 488 -43.72 -24.81 -30.73
C THR A 488 -44.06 -24.11 -32.06
N GLU A 489 -44.91 -24.73 -32.88
CA GLU A 489 -45.68 -23.99 -33.89
C GLU A 489 -46.98 -23.50 -33.21
N THR A 490 -47.08 -22.19 -32.96
CA THR A 490 -48.39 -21.54 -32.87
C THR A 490 -48.67 -20.96 -34.24
N ASP A 491 -49.73 -21.47 -34.86
CA ASP A 491 -50.25 -21.16 -36.19
C ASP A 491 -50.07 -19.70 -36.64
N LYS A 492 -49.42 -19.52 -37.80
CA LYS A 492 -49.85 -18.51 -38.79
C LYS A 492 -49.84 -19.13 -40.19
N GLU A 493 -51.01 -18.99 -40.81
CA GLU A 493 -51.41 -19.53 -42.10
C GLU A 493 -50.52 -19.06 -43.27
N GLU A 494 -50.45 -19.96 -44.26
CA GLU A 494 -49.89 -19.89 -45.61
C GLU A 494 -49.73 -18.49 -46.24
N SER A 495 -48.56 -18.27 -46.85
CA SER A 495 -48.52 -17.94 -48.28
C SER A 495 -47.20 -18.35 -48.92
N ASP A 496 -47.32 -19.09 -50.02
CA ASP A 496 -46.26 -19.40 -50.98
C ASP A 496 -45.38 -18.17 -51.29
N GLU A 497 -44.05 -18.27 -51.11
CA GLU A 497 -43.04 -18.01 -52.15
C GLU A 497 -41.60 -18.12 -51.62
N ALA A 498 -40.78 -18.82 -52.42
CA ALA A 498 -39.33 -18.71 -52.58
C ALA A 498 -38.38 -19.41 -51.60
N ALA A 499 -37.45 -20.17 -52.22
CA ALA A 499 -36.21 -20.64 -51.63
C ALA A 499 -35.37 -19.46 -51.10
N GLY A 500 -34.99 -19.50 -49.82
CA GLY A 500 -33.98 -18.62 -49.23
C GLY A 500 -32.57 -19.09 -49.62
N ASN A 501 -31.73 -18.16 -50.00
CA ASN A 501 -30.40 -18.34 -50.59
C ASN A 501 -29.36 -18.03 -49.49
N ASP A 502 -28.22 -18.73 -49.38
CA ASP A 502 -27.12 -18.50 -48.38
C ASP A 502 -26.76 -17.02 -48.13
N ALA A 503 -27.03 -16.16 -49.12
CA ALA A 503 -26.84 -14.71 -49.04
C ALA A 503 -27.78 -14.00 -48.05
N ASP A 504 -29.03 -14.44 -47.90
CA ASP A 504 -30.01 -13.76 -47.06
C ASP A 504 -29.68 -13.94 -45.58
N GLU A 505 -29.29 -15.14 -45.16
CA GLU A 505 -28.83 -15.42 -43.79
C GLU A 505 -27.57 -14.60 -43.43
N ALA A 506 -26.62 -14.51 -44.36
CA ALA A 506 -25.40 -13.72 -44.16
C ALA A 506 -25.70 -12.20 -44.06
N VAL A 507 -26.72 -11.73 -44.77
CA VAL A 507 -27.22 -10.34 -44.71
C VAL A 507 -27.92 -10.06 -43.38
N GLU A 508 -28.72 -11.00 -42.88
CA GLU A 508 -29.37 -10.90 -41.57
C GLU A 508 -28.35 -10.85 -40.44
N LYS A 509 -27.37 -11.75 -40.47
CA LYS A 509 -26.26 -11.77 -39.50
C LYS A 509 -25.48 -10.46 -39.50
N ALA A 510 -25.12 -9.94 -40.67
CA ALA A 510 -24.43 -8.66 -40.78
C ALA A 510 -25.24 -7.50 -40.18
N THR A 511 -26.56 -7.51 -40.35
CA THR A 511 -27.46 -6.49 -39.79
C THR A 511 -27.53 -6.58 -38.26
N LEU A 512 -27.64 -7.78 -37.70
CA LEU A 512 -27.68 -7.97 -36.25
C LEU A 512 -26.33 -7.62 -35.59
N SER A 513 -25.20 -7.97 -36.20
CA SER A 513 -23.87 -7.61 -35.69
C SER A 513 -23.64 -6.08 -35.69
N TYR A 514 -24.18 -5.37 -36.68
CA TYR A 514 -24.12 -3.92 -36.71
C TYR A 514 -24.84 -3.28 -35.51
N ILE A 515 -25.98 -3.83 -35.07
CA ILE A 515 -26.75 -3.27 -33.95
C ILE A 515 -25.93 -3.32 -32.64
N ASP A 516 -25.24 -4.43 -32.37
CA ASP A 516 -24.36 -4.55 -31.19
C ASP A 516 -23.19 -3.58 -31.29
N ALA A 517 -22.49 -3.61 -32.42
CA ALA A 517 -21.32 -2.79 -32.65
C ALA A 517 -21.66 -1.29 -32.56
N LEU A 518 -22.87 -0.88 -32.96
CA LEU A 518 -23.34 0.48 -32.81
C LEU A 518 -23.56 0.87 -31.35
N VAL A 519 -24.16 -0.01 -30.53
CA VAL A 519 -24.35 0.25 -29.10
C VAL A 519 -23.01 0.34 -28.38
N GLU A 520 -22.07 -0.54 -28.69
CA GLU A 520 -20.69 -0.43 -28.19
C GLU A 520 -20.02 0.89 -28.60
N ALA A 521 -20.16 1.28 -29.86
CA ALA A 521 -19.59 2.53 -30.38
C ALA A 521 -20.19 3.74 -29.65
N ILE A 522 -21.51 3.75 -29.40
CA ILE A 522 -22.19 4.80 -28.64
C ILE A 522 -21.67 4.88 -27.20
N ASN A 523 -21.58 3.75 -26.51
CA ASN A 523 -21.15 3.69 -25.12
C ASN A 523 -19.69 4.11 -24.94
N ALA A 524 -18.83 3.78 -25.91
CA ALA A 524 -17.41 4.13 -25.90
C ALA A 524 -17.11 5.51 -26.51
N GLY A 525 -18.06 6.13 -27.20
CA GLY A 525 -17.82 7.35 -27.98
C GLY A 525 -16.84 7.14 -29.15
N ASP A 526 -16.75 5.91 -29.67
CA ASP A 526 -15.75 5.51 -30.66
C ASP A 526 -16.41 4.84 -31.87
N TYR A 527 -16.59 5.62 -32.95
CA TYR A 527 -17.14 5.14 -34.21
C TYR A 527 -16.34 4.00 -34.85
N SER A 528 -15.04 3.89 -34.56
CA SER A 528 -14.20 2.86 -35.20
C SER A 528 -14.72 1.44 -34.89
N LYS A 529 -15.37 1.23 -33.75
CA LYS A 529 -15.98 -0.03 -33.30
C LYS A 529 -17.10 -0.56 -34.21
N VAL A 530 -17.86 0.32 -34.85
CA VAL A 530 -18.95 -0.06 -35.78
C VAL A 530 -18.53 0.05 -37.25
N SER A 531 -17.47 0.80 -37.53
CA SER A 531 -17.08 1.19 -38.89
C SER A 531 -16.85 0.04 -39.87
N SER A 532 -16.43 -1.14 -39.40
CA SER A 532 -16.19 -2.33 -40.24
C SER A 532 -17.48 -2.94 -40.83
N THR A 533 -18.62 -2.72 -40.16
CA THR A 533 -19.94 -3.22 -40.57
C THR A 533 -20.67 -2.26 -41.53
N ILE A 534 -20.16 -1.04 -41.69
CA ILE A 534 -20.77 0.01 -42.50
C ILE A 534 -19.99 0.18 -43.81
N GLN A 535 -20.71 0.34 -44.92
CA GLN A 535 -20.09 0.64 -46.21
C GLN A 535 -19.46 2.04 -46.18
N SER A 536 -18.17 2.13 -46.47
CA SER A 536 -17.45 3.42 -46.49
C SER A 536 -17.99 4.35 -47.58
N GLY A 537 -18.16 5.63 -47.24
CA GLY A 537 -18.76 6.65 -48.11
C GLY A 537 -20.29 6.58 -48.23
N SER A 538 -20.94 5.69 -47.48
CA SER A 538 -22.40 5.55 -47.50
C SER A 538 -23.12 6.64 -46.70
N ALA A 539 -24.44 6.77 -46.91
CA ALA A 539 -25.24 7.70 -46.12
C ALA A 539 -25.27 7.30 -44.63
N LEU A 540 -25.25 5.99 -44.36
CA LEU A 540 -25.25 5.46 -43.01
C LEU A 540 -24.00 5.86 -42.22
N GLU A 541 -22.82 5.84 -42.84
CA GLU A 541 -21.56 6.21 -42.18
C GLU A 541 -21.64 7.59 -41.52
N GLY A 542 -22.08 8.61 -42.27
CA GLY A 542 -22.23 9.96 -41.72
C GLY A 542 -23.27 10.04 -40.61
N MET A 543 -24.41 9.34 -40.77
CA MET A 543 -25.46 9.32 -39.75
C MET A 543 -25.00 8.68 -38.45
N GLN A 544 -24.24 7.58 -38.52
CA GLN A 544 -23.77 6.87 -37.33
C GLN A 544 -22.61 7.58 -36.64
N GLN A 545 -21.70 8.23 -37.38
CA GLN A 545 -20.68 9.11 -36.79
C GLN A 545 -21.34 10.24 -35.97
N ASP A 546 -22.35 10.90 -36.52
CA ASP A 546 -23.08 11.96 -35.82
C ASP A 546 -23.87 11.42 -34.62
N LEU A 547 -24.46 10.21 -34.74
CA LEU A 547 -25.21 9.58 -33.66
C LEU A 547 -24.31 9.20 -32.48
N VAL A 548 -23.20 8.50 -32.74
CA VAL A 548 -22.22 8.06 -31.72
C VAL A 548 -21.71 9.26 -30.95
N ASN A 549 -21.22 10.29 -31.66
CA ASN A 549 -20.70 11.50 -31.02
C ASN A 549 -21.77 12.20 -30.18
N ARG A 550 -22.98 12.39 -30.73
CA ARG A 550 -24.04 13.11 -30.04
C ARG A 550 -24.54 12.39 -28.80
N LEU A 551 -24.68 11.06 -28.82
CA LEU A 551 -25.16 10.32 -27.65
C LEU A 551 -24.10 10.27 -26.56
N TYR A 552 -22.84 10.05 -26.94
CA TYR A 552 -21.72 10.05 -26.01
C TYR A 552 -21.51 11.43 -25.35
N GLU A 553 -21.52 12.52 -26.12
CA GLU A 553 -21.41 13.90 -25.60
C GLU A 553 -22.55 14.27 -24.64
N ASN A 554 -23.72 13.65 -24.78
CA ASN A 554 -24.87 13.83 -23.89
C ASN A 554 -24.90 12.83 -22.72
N GLY A 555 -23.79 12.10 -22.47
CA GLY A 555 -23.67 11.12 -21.40
C GLY A 555 -24.70 10.00 -21.47
N THR A 556 -25.16 9.64 -22.66
CA THR A 556 -26.18 8.62 -22.87
C THR A 556 -25.53 7.29 -23.22
N THR A 557 -25.85 6.24 -22.48
CA THR A 557 -25.48 4.86 -22.80
C THR A 557 -26.69 4.02 -23.20
N GLN A 558 -26.44 2.91 -23.89
CA GLN A 558 -27.46 2.00 -24.40
C GLN A 558 -27.10 0.54 -24.11
N GLU A 559 -28.13 -0.30 -24.07
CA GLU A 559 -28.05 -1.75 -23.93
C GLU A 559 -29.09 -2.37 -24.87
N VAL A 560 -28.68 -3.38 -25.65
CA VAL A 560 -29.58 -4.15 -26.49
C VAL A 560 -30.32 -5.15 -25.61
N VAL A 561 -31.64 -4.96 -25.43
CA VAL A 561 -32.50 -5.88 -24.66
C VAL A 561 -33.00 -7.03 -25.53
N SER A 562 -33.38 -6.72 -26.78
CA SER A 562 -33.69 -7.72 -27.79
C SER A 562 -33.51 -7.14 -29.19
N LYS A 563 -33.24 -8.00 -30.17
CA LYS A 563 -33.20 -7.64 -31.58
C LYS A 563 -33.52 -8.87 -32.42
N GLU A 564 -34.29 -8.68 -33.48
CA GLU A 564 -34.60 -9.73 -34.44
C GLU A 564 -34.79 -9.14 -35.83
N VAL A 565 -34.51 -9.94 -36.85
CA VAL A 565 -34.91 -9.62 -38.22
C VAL A 565 -36.35 -10.09 -38.43
N THR A 566 -37.19 -9.17 -38.89
CA THR A 566 -38.62 -9.42 -39.16
C THR A 566 -38.93 -9.65 -40.64
N SER A 567 -38.09 -9.14 -41.55
CA SER A 567 -38.16 -9.45 -42.99
C SER A 567 -36.87 -9.09 -43.72
N THR A 568 -36.47 -9.91 -44.67
CA THR A 568 -35.38 -9.62 -45.60
C THR A 568 -35.91 -9.68 -47.04
N GLU A 569 -35.75 -8.58 -47.77
CA GLU A 569 -36.22 -8.46 -49.15
C GLU A 569 -35.07 -7.99 -50.05
N LYS A 570 -34.73 -8.76 -51.09
CA LYS A 570 -33.74 -8.33 -52.07
C LYS A 570 -34.32 -7.27 -53.02
N ASP A 571 -33.72 -6.09 -53.06
CA ASP A 571 -34.09 -4.96 -53.92
C ASP A 571 -32.91 -4.58 -54.84
N GLY A 572 -32.87 -5.20 -56.02
CA GLY A 572 -31.78 -5.04 -56.99
C GLY A 572 -30.48 -5.70 -56.51
N ASP A 573 -29.43 -4.89 -56.37
CA ASP A 573 -28.10 -5.32 -55.88
C ASP A 573 -27.94 -5.14 -54.36
N ALA A 574 -29.03 -4.80 -53.65
CA ALA A 574 -29.05 -4.57 -52.22
C ALA A 574 -30.16 -5.40 -51.55
N TRP A 575 -30.12 -5.48 -50.22
CA TRP A 575 -31.16 -6.09 -49.39
C TRP A 575 -31.78 -5.03 -48.47
N LYS A 576 -33.09 -5.09 -48.33
CA LYS A 576 -33.87 -4.34 -47.36
C LYS A 576 -34.19 -5.27 -46.19
N VAL A 577 -33.57 -5.00 -45.04
CA VAL A 577 -33.69 -5.81 -43.82
C VAL A 577 -34.48 -5.03 -42.79
N LYS A 578 -35.65 -5.53 -42.39
CA LYS A 578 -36.46 -4.92 -41.35
C LYS A 578 -36.18 -5.56 -40.01
N THR A 579 -35.95 -4.77 -38.98
CA THR A 579 -35.66 -5.26 -37.63
C THR A 579 -36.71 -4.81 -36.63
N SER A 580 -36.86 -5.57 -35.56
CA SER A 580 -37.52 -5.16 -34.33
C SER A 580 -36.46 -5.15 -33.23
N GLU A 581 -36.27 -4.00 -32.59
CA GLU A 581 -35.18 -3.76 -31.63
C GLU A 581 -35.74 -3.16 -30.34
N THR A 582 -35.39 -3.75 -29.20
CA THR A 582 -35.67 -3.19 -27.88
C THR A 582 -34.37 -2.68 -27.29
N ILE A 583 -34.25 -1.36 -27.13
CA ILE A 583 -33.05 -0.72 -26.60
C ILE A 583 -33.37 -0.07 -25.25
N LYS A 584 -32.60 -0.44 -24.22
CA LYS A 584 -32.59 0.27 -22.95
C LYS A 584 -31.60 1.43 -23.04
N ILE A 585 -32.05 2.63 -22.68
CA ILE A 585 -31.31 3.87 -22.77
C ILE A 585 -31.14 4.43 -21.37
N THR A 586 -29.90 4.71 -20.98
CA THR A 586 -29.56 5.33 -19.71
C THR A 586 -29.01 6.72 -19.98
N TYR A 587 -29.70 7.74 -19.47
CA TYR A 587 -29.30 9.14 -19.61
C TYR A 587 -28.28 9.54 -18.53
N GLU A 588 -27.51 10.61 -18.77
CA GLU A 588 -26.53 11.17 -17.81
C GLU A 588 -27.14 11.41 -16.41
N SER A 589 -28.44 11.75 -16.35
CA SER A 589 -29.18 11.92 -15.11
C SER A 589 -29.42 10.65 -14.28
N GLY A 590 -29.04 9.47 -14.79
CA GLY A 590 -29.35 8.14 -14.24
C GLY A 590 -30.78 7.66 -14.52
N LYS A 591 -31.58 8.43 -15.27
CA LYS A 591 -32.91 8.00 -15.72
C LYS A 591 -32.76 6.93 -16.82
N GLU A 592 -33.54 5.86 -16.72
CA GLU A 592 -33.61 4.80 -17.71
C GLU A 592 -34.94 4.85 -18.50
N GLU A 593 -34.88 4.56 -19.80
CA GLU A 593 -36.04 4.34 -20.66
C GLU A 593 -35.78 3.15 -21.58
N THR A 594 -36.72 2.21 -21.67
CA THR A 594 -36.71 1.15 -22.68
C THR A 594 -37.58 1.57 -23.86
N LYS A 595 -37.06 1.46 -25.09
CA LYS A 595 -37.74 1.84 -26.32
C LYS A 595 -37.67 0.75 -27.36
N ASP A 596 -38.81 0.55 -28.00
CA ASP A 596 -38.95 -0.37 -29.13
C ASP A 596 -38.79 0.42 -30.43
N TYR A 597 -37.97 -0.08 -31.32
CA TYR A 597 -37.70 0.48 -32.63
C TYR A 597 -38.00 -0.54 -33.71
N THR A 598 -38.42 -0.02 -34.87
CA THR A 598 -38.54 -0.80 -36.09
C THR A 598 -37.81 -0.03 -37.16
N TRP A 599 -36.73 -0.61 -37.69
CA TRP A 599 -35.88 0.01 -38.69
C TRP A 599 -35.87 -0.80 -39.97
N THR A 600 -35.67 -0.14 -41.10
CA THR A 600 -35.35 -0.80 -42.36
C THR A 600 -33.93 -0.46 -42.78
N TYR A 601 -33.02 -1.41 -42.68
CA TYR A 601 -31.64 -1.28 -43.13
C TYR A 601 -31.50 -1.61 -44.61
N THR A 602 -30.56 -0.94 -45.26
CA THR A 602 -30.13 -1.30 -46.62
C THR A 602 -28.73 -1.90 -46.55
N VAL A 603 -28.62 -3.17 -46.92
CA VAL A 603 -27.37 -3.95 -46.91
C VAL A 603 -26.90 -4.16 -48.35
N VAL A 604 -25.60 -4.03 -48.59
CA VAL A 604 -24.97 -4.24 -49.89
C VAL A 604 -23.78 -5.19 -49.76
N GLU A 605 -23.49 -5.92 -50.83
CA GLU A 605 -22.26 -6.71 -50.91
C GLU A 605 -21.08 -5.80 -51.32
N ASP A 606 -20.01 -5.81 -50.53
CA ASP A 606 -18.79 -5.02 -50.70
C ASP A 606 -17.57 -5.93 -50.45
N ASP A 607 -16.82 -6.23 -51.52
CA ASP A 607 -15.67 -7.13 -51.51
C ASP A 607 -15.95 -8.50 -50.84
N GLY A 608 -17.11 -9.10 -51.14
CA GLY A 608 -17.52 -10.42 -50.63
C GLY A 608 -17.99 -10.41 -49.17
N ASN A 609 -18.20 -9.23 -48.57
CA ASN A 609 -18.81 -9.06 -47.26
C ASN A 609 -20.11 -8.25 -47.37
N TYR A 610 -21.04 -8.46 -46.45
CA TYR A 610 -22.27 -7.68 -46.38
C TYR A 610 -22.10 -6.50 -45.43
N LYS A 611 -22.36 -5.29 -45.92
CA LYS A 611 -22.22 -4.04 -45.16
C LYS A 611 -23.47 -3.19 -45.26
N LEU A 612 -23.77 -2.47 -44.19
CA LEU A 612 -24.92 -1.58 -44.14
C LEU A 612 -24.57 -0.25 -44.79
N SER A 613 -25.49 0.26 -45.60
CA SER A 613 -25.28 1.46 -46.43
C SER A 613 -26.33 2.55 -46.16
N ASN A 614 -27.49 2.18 -45.62
CA ASN A 614 -28.55 3.12 -45.26
C ASN A 614 -29.48 2.56 -44.17
N ILE A 615 -30.25 3.44 -43.52
CA ILE A 615 -31.32 3.12 -42.55
C ILE A 615 -32.52 4.04 -42.80
N GLU A 616 -33.73 3.50 -42.71
CA GLU A 616 -35.02 4.19 -42.91
C GLU A 616 -36.01 3.91 -41.78
#